data_AF-A0A9W8E7H9-F1
#
_entry.id   AF-A0A9W8E7H9-F1
#
_cell.length_a   1.000
_cell.length_b   1.000
_cell.length_c   1.000
_cell.angle_alpha   90.00
_cell.angle_beta   90.00
_cell.angle_gamma   90.00
#
_symmetry.space_group_name_H-M   'P 1'
#
loop_
_entity.id
_entity.type
_entity.pdbx_description
1 polymer ?
#
loop_
_entity_poly.entity_id
_entity_poly.type
_entity_poly.pdbx_seq_one_letter_code
_entity_poly.pdbx_strand_id
1 'polypeptide(L)'
;AAKSDKKKKKEIMAEIQRLEKELKEKHASELEAWEKAQVPDAEQVEEATEGLEELQLEEVQESTTLHKKPNRQQRRLAKRQAKMEAIQAEAAEEASHQVNMEEVENNAIHDLLKVNKLTLREVESDGHCLFRAIADQLETYHNRTATYAQLRTQAADYIREHPDDFAPFLIDENGDLLDEEGYQRYCDDVQFTAAWGGQPEILALAHVYKLPVHIIQMGSPIIKIAEEYEAHHPIRLSYHHHAFGLGQHYNSLHKKHLLI
;
A
#
# COMPACT_ATOMS: atom_id res chain seq x y z
N ALA A 1 -22.54 0.23 -38.61
CA ALA A 1 -22.13 0.86 -37.33
C ALA A 1 -20.61 0.84 -37.09
N ALA A 2 -19.86 -0.20 -37.46
CA ALA A 2 -18.44 -0.40 -37.09
C ALA A 2 -17.37 0.62 -37.61
N LYS A 3 -17.70 1.52 -38.55
CA LYS A 3 -16.72 2.51 -39.07
C LYS A 3 -16.58 3.76 -38.18
N SER A 4 -17.58 4.05 -37.34
CA SER A 4 -17.58 5.22 -36.45
C SER A 4 -16.59 5.08 -35.29
N ASP A 5 -16.54 3.90 -34.66
CA ASP A 5 -15.70 3.67 -33.47
C ASP A 5 -14.20 3.62 -33.80
N LYS A 6 -13.83 3.14 -34.99
CA LYS A 6 -12.42 3.12 -35.42
C LYS A 6 -11.87 4.54 -35.65
N LYS A 7 -12.73 5.47 -36.09
CA LYS A 7 -12.36 6.89 -36.26
C LYS A 7 -12.18 7.57 -34.91
N LYS A 8 -13.12 7.36 -33.98
CA LYS A 8 -13.02 7.88 -32.61
C LYS A 8 -11.81 7.34 -31.85
N LYS A 9 -11.51 6.04 -31.95
CA LYS A 9 -10.31 5.45 -31.34
C LYS A 9 -9.02 6.05 -31.89
N LYS A 10 -8.98 6.36 -33.19
CA LYS A 10 -7.82 7.00 -33.83
C LYS A 10 -7.67 8.46 -33.40
N GLU A 11 -8.77 9.21 -33.26
CA GLU A 11 -8.77 10.58 -32.73
C GLU A 11 -8.31 10.62 -31.26
N ILE A 12 -8.78 9.68 -30.43
CA ILE A 12 -8.36 9.57 -29.02
C ILE A 12 -6.87 9.22 -28.91
N MET A 13 -6.36 8.27 -29.71
CA MET A 13 -4.93 7.96 -29.68
C MET A 13 -4.06 9.12 -30.18
N ALA A 14 -4.53 9.88 -31.17
CA ALA A 14 -3.82 11.08 -31.63
C ALA A 14 -3.79 12.17 -30.55
N GLU A 15 -4.88 12.30 -29.78
CA GLU A 15 -4.96 13.24 -28.68
C GLU A 15 -4.06 12.85 -27.50
N ILE A 16 -3.99 11.56 -27.17
CA ILE A 16 -3.06 11.03 -26.16
C ILE A 16 -1.60 11.35 -26.56
N GLN A 17 -1.22 11.07 -27.81
CA GLN A 17 0.13 11.34 -28.31
C GLN A 17 0.46 12.84 -28.29
N ARG A 18 -0.53 13.71 -28.55
CA ARG A 18 -0.37 15.16 -28.46
C ARG A 18 -0.10 15.60 -27.02
N LEU A 19 -0.93 15.13 -26.09
CA LEU A 19 -0.80 15.46 -24.67
C LEU A 19 0.52 14.93 -24.08
N GLU A 20 0.93 13.71 -24.43
CA GLU A 20 2.23 13.14 -24.02
C GLU A 20 3.41 13.97 -24.52
N LYS A 21 3.33 14.49 -25.74
CA LYS A 21 4.37 15.34 -26.32
C LYS A 21 4.43 16.70 -25.61
N GLU A 22 3.28 17.33 -25.39
CA GLU A 22 3.20 18.61 -24.66
C GLU A 22 3.73 18.47 -23.22
N LEU A 23 3.44 17.35 -22.55
CA LEU A 23 3.93 17.09 -21.20
C LEU A 23 5.45 16.91 -21.16
N LYS A 24 6.01 16.18 -22.13
CA LYS A 24 7.46 15.99 -22.26
C LYS A 24 8.19 17.30 -22.55
N GLU A 25 7.64 18.16 -23.40
CA GLU A 25 8.21 19.48 -23.70
C GLU A 25 8.19 20.39 -22.48
N LYS A 26 7.09 20.40 -21.70
CA LYS A 26 7.03 21.12 -20.43
C LYS A 26 8.07 20.62 -19.43
N HIS A 27 8.13 19.32 -19.19
CA HIS A 27 9.11 18.74 -18.27
C HIS A 27 10.55 19.04 -18.69
N ALA A 28 10.87 18.97 -19.99
CA ALA A 28 12.19 19.34 -20.50
C ALA A 28 12.51 20.82 -20.23
N SER A 29 11.55 21.72 -20.47
CA SER A 29 11.73 23.16 -20.21
C SER A 29 11.91 23.48 -18.72
N GLU A 30 11.22 22.75 -17.84
CA GLU A 30 11.36 22.88 -16.40
C GLU A 30 12.71 22.36 -15.90
N LEU A 31 13.21 21.26 -16.48
CA LEU A 31 14.53 20.72 -16.19
C LEU A 31 15.65 21.67 -16.60
N GLU A 32 15.57 22.23 -17.81
CA GLU A 32 16.54 23.24 -18.28
C GLU A 32 16.50 24.52 -17.44
N ALA A 33 15.30 24.97 -17.04
CA ALA A 33 15.14 26.13 -16.18
C ALA A 33 15.73 25.88 -14.78
N TRP A 34 15.58 24.67 -14.27
CA TRP A 34 16.16 24.25 -12.99
C TRP A 34 17.68 24.13 -13.06
N GLU A 35 18.22 23.55 -14.13
CA GLU A 35 19.66 23.39 -14.34
C GLU A 35 20.36 24.75 -14.50
N LYS A 36 19.78 25.68 -15.26
CA LYS A 36 20.25 27.08 -15.35
C LYS A 36 20.21 27.81 -14.01
N ALA A 37 19.29 27.44 -13.11
CA ALA A 37 19.23 28.01 -11.77
C ALA A 37 20.25 27.42 -10.79
N GLN A 38 20.96 26.35 -11.15
CA GLN A 38 21.97 25.69 -10.32
C GLN A 38 23.41 26.07 -10.64
N VAL A 39 23.72 26.63 -11.81
CA VAL A 39 25.09 27.06 -12.14
C VAL A 39 25.42 28.36 -11.39
N PRO A 40 26.41 28.39 -10.47
CA PRO A 40 26.86 29.62 -9.87
C PRO A 40 27.60 30.47 -10.91
N ASP A 41 27.32 31.76 -10.91
CA ASP A 41 28.03 32.76 -11.72
C ASP A 41 29.52 32.74 -11.35
N ALA A 42 30.39 32.44 -12.32
CA ALA A 42 31.82 32.18 -12.10
C ALA A 42 32.59 33.39 -11.56
N GLU A 43 32.02 34.60 -11.64
CA GLU A 43 32.61 35.83 -11.13
C GLU A 43 32.56 35.96 -9.59
N GLN A 44 31.73 35.19 -8.88
CA GLN A 44 31.58 35.31 -7.40
C GLN A 44 32.52 34.41 -6.58
N VAL A 45 33.33 33.57 -7.23
CA VAL A 45 34.18 32.59 -6.54
C VAL A 45 35.55 33.19 -6.12
N GLU A 46 36.07 34.18 -6.84
CA GLU A 46 37.36 34.83 -6.51
C GLU A 46 37.26 35.76 -5.28
N GLU A 47 36.14 36.43 -5.05
CA GLU A 47 35.98 37.35 -3.90
C GLU A 47 35.86 36.61 -2.55
N ALA A 48 35.48 35.33 -2.58
CA ALA A 48 35.32 34.51 -1.37
C ALA A 48 36.65 33.96 -0.80
N THR A 49 37.74 34.00 -1.56
CA THR A 49 39.05 33.49 -1.10
C THR A 49 39.87 34.52 -0.33
N GLU A 50 39.64 35.82 -0.52
CA GLU A 50 40.36 36.88 0.22
C GLU A 50 39.80 37.13 1.64
N GLY A 51 38.55 36.72 1.92
CA GLY A 51 37.89 36.97 3.21
C GLY A 51 38.19 35.97 4.32
N LEU A 52 39.05 34.96 4.10
CA LEU A 52 39.34 33.90 5.07
C LEU A 52 40.54 34.15 5.99
N GLU A 53 41.35 35.20 5.76
CA GLU A 53 42.58 35.46 6.53
C GLU A 53 42.41 36.33 7.79
N GLU A 54 41.22 36.87 8.06
CA GLU A 54 41.03 37.84 9.15
C GLU A 54 39.99 37.37 10.19
N LEU A 55 40.31 36.30 10.92
CA LEU A 55 39.55 35.87 12.11
C LEU A 55 40.49 35.67 13.32
N GLN A 56 40.90 36.78 13.92
CA GLN A 56 41.36 36.81 15.32
C GLN A 56 40.16 37.15 16.22
N LEU A 57 39.90 36.28 17.18
CA LEU A 57 38.84 36.37 18.19
C LEU A 57 39.25 37.33 19.32
N GLU A 58 38.44 38.36 19.57
CA GLU A 58 38.38 39.01 20.89
C GLU A 58 36.92 39.26 21.30
N GLU A 59 36.60 38.83 22.54
CA GLU A 59 35.37 39.13 23.26
C GLU A 59 35.32 40.62 23.67
N VAL A 60 34.12 41.20 23.80
CA VAL A 60 33.66 42.08 24.91
C VAL A 60 32.22 42.58 24.67
N GLN A 61 31.57 42.90 25.80
CA GLN A 61 30.16 43.04 26.13
C GLN A 61 29.38 44.26 25.59
N GLU A 62 28.06 44.03 25.57
CA GLU A 62 26.90 44.89 25.82
C GLU A 62 26.60 46.23 25.10
N SER A 63 25.37 46.23 24.57
CA SER A 63 24.39 47.32 24.41
C SER A 63 24.58 48.30 23.25
N THR A 64 23.72 48.17 22.23
CA THR A 64 22.79 49.22 21.76
C THR A 64 22.01 48.73 20.53
N THR A 65 20.76 49.17 20.46
CA THR A 65 19.74 48.82 19.47
C THR A 65 20.15 49.17 18.04
N LEU A 66 20.43 48.17 17.20
CA LEU A 66 20.47 48.32 15.75
C LEU A 66 19.84 47.08 15.10
N HIS A 67 18.82 47.33 14.28
CA HIS A 67 18.13 46.31 13.50
C HIS A 67 19.11 45.63 12.53
N LYS A 68 19.66 44.48 12.94
CA LYS A 68 20.43 43.60 12.05
C LYS A 68 19.47 43.09 10.97
N LYS A 69 19.63 43.60 9.74
CA LYS A 69 18.95 43.07 8.57
C LYS A 69 19.24 41.57 8.49
N PRO A 70 18.22 40.70 8.33
CA PRO A 70 18.40 39.26 8.40
C PRO A 70 19.40 38.80 7.33
N ASN A 71 20.27 37.89 7.73
CA ASN A 71 21.37 37.37 6.93
C ASN A 71 20.82 36.81 5.60
N ARG A 72 21.47 37.09 4.45
CA ARG A 72 20.98 36.74 3.09
C ARG A 72 20.62 35.26 2.96
N GLN A 73 21.30 34.39 3.72
CA GLN A 73 21.02 32.96 3.82
C GLN A 73 19.70 32.64 4.55
N GLN A 74 19.40 33.33 5.66
CA GLN A 74 18.13 33.18 6.39
C GLN A 74 16.93 33.55 5.52
N ARG A 75 17.07 34.58 4.67
CA ARG A 75 16.01 34.98 3.73
C ARG A 75 15.77 33.93 2.62
N ARG A 76 16.81 33.20 2.20
CA ARG A 76 16.67 32.08 1.25
C ARG A 76 16.01 30.87 1.89
N LEU A 77 16.38 30.52 3.12
CA LEU A 77 15.77 29.43 3.89
C LEU A 77 14.28 29.69 4.14
N ALA A 78 13.94 30.89 4.61
CA ALA A 78 12.55 31.28 4.87
C ALA A 78 11.69 31.24 3.60
N LYS A 79 12.23 31.64 2.44
CA LYS A 79 11.51 31.55 1.16
C LYS A 79 11.30 30.09 0.71
N ARG A 80 12.25 29.19 0.96
CA ARG A 80 12.10 27.75 0.68
C ARG A 80 11.08 27.11 1.60
N GLN A 81 11.12 27.47 2.88
CA GLN A 81 10.17 26.98 3.88
C GLN A 81 8.75 27.46 3.58
N ALA A 82 8.54 28.75 3.27
CA ALA A 82 7.25 29.27 2.87
C ALA A 82 6.72 28.62 1.57
N LYS A 83 7.61 28.27 0.62
CA LYS A 83 7.20 27.52 -0.59
C LYS A 83 6.80 26.08 -0.27
N MET A 84 7.52 25.40 0.63
CA MET A 84 7.13 24.05 1.08
C MET A 84 5.82 24.07 1.87
N GLU A 85 5.62 25.06 2.72
CA GLU A 85 4.37 25.24 3.48
C GLU A 85 3.20 25.55 2.54
N ALA A 86 3.40 26.35 1.49
CA ALA A 86 2.38 26.58 0.47
C ALA A 86 2.02 25.31 -0.32
N ILE A 87 3.03 24.52 -0.72
CA ILE A 87 2.82 23.22 -1.38
C ILE A 87 2.14 22.22 -0.43
N GLN A 88 2.49 22.22 0.86
CA GLN A 88 1.86 21.37 1.86
C GLN A 88 0.40 21.78 2.14
N ALA A 89 0.12 23.08 2.15
CA ALA A 89 -1.24 23.59 2.31
C ALA A 89 -2.11 23.26 1.09
N GLU A 90 -1.59 23.43 -0.13
CA GLU A 90 -2.26 23.03 -1.37
C GLU A 90 -2.49 21.51 -1.42
N ALA A 91 -1.49 20.70 -1.08
CA ALA A 91 -1.62 19.25 -0.98
C ALA A 91 -2.61 18.82 0.13
N ALA A 92 -2.69 19.55 1.24
CA ALA A 92 -3.66 19.28 2.30
C ALA A 92 -5.09 19.65 1.88
N GLU A 93 -5.25 20.71 1.09
CA GLU A 93 -6.55 21.11 0.52
C GLU A 93 -7.02 20.09 -0.54
N GLU A 94 -6.12 19.61 -1.39
CA GLU A 94 -6.39 18.49 -2.32
C GLU A 94 -6.72 17.19 -1.58
N ALA A 95 -5.98 16.84 -0.53
CA ALA A 95 -6.25 15.65 0.28
C ALA A 95 -7.58 15.73 1.04
N SER A 96 -8.01 16.94 1.45
CA SER A 96 -9.28 17.14 2.14
C SER A 96 -10.50 16.88 1.23
N HIS A 97 -10.34 17.04 -0.08
CA HIS A 97 -11.37 16.71 -1.07
C HIS A 97 -11.39 15.21 -1.43
N GLN A 98 -10.41 14.43 -0.99
CA GLN A 98 -10.38 13.00 -1.22
C GLN A 98 -11.18 12.28 -0.13
N VAL A 99 -12.15 11.46 -0.55
CA VAL A 99 -12.89 10.59 0.37
C VAL A 99 -11.90 9.59 0.96
N ASN A 100 -11.83 9.52 2.29
CA ASN A 100 -11.03 8.51 2.99
C ASN A 100 -11.67 7.13 2.80
N MET A 101 -11.26 6.42 1.75
CA MET A 101 -11.80 5.10 1.39
C MET A 101 -11.58 4.06 2.49
N GLU A 102 -10.48 4.17 3.25
CA GLU A 102 -10.19 3.30 4.40
C GLU A 102 -11.25 3.46 5.49
N GLU A 103 -11.60 4.69 5.85
CA GLU A 103 -12.61 4.95 6.87
C GLU A 103 -14.00 4.48 6.43
N VAL A 104 -14.34 4.66 5.15
CA VAL A 104 -15.59 4.15 4.58
C VAL A 104 -15.64 2.62 4.67
N GLU A 105 -14.55 1.95 4.30
CA GLU A 105 -14.43 0.49 4.37
C GLU A 105 -14.52 -0.04 5.80
N ASN A 106 -13.74 0.54 6.71
CA ASN A 106 -13.74 0.16 8.12
C ASN A 106 -15.13 0.34 8.75
N ASN A 107 -15.82 1.43 8.44
CA ASN A 107 -17.18 1.67 8.93
C ASN A 107 -18.18 0.64 8.36
N ALA A 108 -18.11 0.36 7.06
CA ALA A 108 -18.99 -0.63 6.42
C ALA A 108 -18.77 -2.04 6.98
N ILE A 109 -17.50 -2.46 7.13
CA ILE A 109 -17.15 -3.74 7.74
C ILE A 109 -17.62 -3.77 9.19
N HIS A 110 -17.39 -2.71 9.97
CA HIS A 110 -17.84 -2.65 11.36
C HIS A 110 -19.36 -2.80 11.51
N ASP A 111 -20.15 -2.20 10.62
CA ASP A 111 -21.60 -2.38 10.62
C ASP A 111 -22.01 -3.82 10.25
N LEU A 112 -21.33 -4.44 9.29
CA LEU A 112 -21.51 -5.87 8.99
C LEU A 112 -21.14 -6.75 10.19
N LEU A 113 -20.08 -6.44 10.93
CA LEU A 113 -19.67 -7.18 12.13
C LEU A 113 -20.72 -7.08 13.24
N LYS A 114 -21.32 -5.90 13.45
CA LYS A 114 -22.42 -5.73 14.43
C LYS A 114 -23.61 -6.62 14.11
N VAL A 115 -24.05 -6.62 12.84
CA VAL A 115 -25.19 -7.43 12.38
C VAL A 115 -24.91 -8.92 12.59
N ASN A 116 -23.69 -9.36 12.31
CA ASN A 116 -23.27 -10.76 12.45
C ASN A 116 -22.86 -11.15 13.88
N LYS A 117 -22.92 -10.23 14.85
CA LYS A 117 -22.47 -10.44 16.25
C LYS A 117 -21.02 -10.90 16.34
N LEU A 118 -20.17 -10.31 15.51
CA LEU A 118 -18.73 -10.55 15.47
C LEU A 118 -17.96 -9.34 15.99
N THR A 119 -16.72 -9.58 16.40
CA THR A 119 -15.74 -8.57 16.82
C THR A 119 -14.45 -8.74 16.03
N LEU A 120 -13.88 -7.62 15.59
CA LEU A 120 -12.60 -7.60 14.89
C LEU A 120 -11.47 -7.89 15.89
N ARG A 121 -10.57 -8.80 15.52
CA ARG A 121 -9.28 -9.02 16.16
C ARG A 121 -8.21 -8.64 15.15
N GLU A 122 -7.60 -7.48 15.39
CA GLU A 122 -6.53 -6.97 14.54
C GLU A 122 -5.29 -7.85 14.66
N VAL A 123 -4.68 -8.14 13.50
CA VAL A 123 -3.37 -8.78 13.38
C VAL A 123 -2.37 -7.78 12.81
N GLU A 124 -1.08 -8.05 13.01
CA GLU A 124 -0.01 -7.21 12.46
C GLU A 124 -0.17 -7.04 10.94
N SER A 125 -0.06 -5.78 10.49
CA SER A 125 -0.16 -5.36 9.09
C SER A 125 1.12 -5.67 8.31
N ASP A 126 1.47 -6.94 8.23
CA ASP A 126 2.59 -7.46 7.45
C ASP A 126 2.09 -8.36 6.29
N GLY A 127 3.01 -8.81 5.43
CA GLY A 127 2.68 -9.75 4.36
C GLY A 127 2.21 -11.12 4.86
N HIS A 128 2.23 -11.39 6.17
CA HIS A 128 1.78 -12.63 6.79
C HIS A 128 0.39 -12.51 7.44
N CYS A 129 -0.29 -11.36 7.30
CA CYS A 129 -1.58 -11.07 7.94
C CYS A 129 -2.63 -12.18 7.74
N LEU A 130 -2.77 -12.72 6.51
CA LEU A 130 -3.69 -13.83 6.23
C LEU A 130 -3.42 -15.04 7.13
N PHE A 131 -2.17 -15.50 7.14
CA PHE A 131 -1.77 -16.69 7.89
C PHE A 131 -1.86 -16.46 9.39
N ARG A 132 -1.53 -15.25 9.88
CA ARG A 132 -1.72 -14.87 11.28
C ARG A 132 -3.20 -14.88 11.69
N ALA A 133 -4.08 -14.35 10.83
CA ALA A 133 -5.51 -14.35 11.10
C ALA A 133 -6.10 -15.77 11.14
N ILE A 134 -5.65 -16.66 10.24
CA ILE A 134 -6.04 -18.07 10.26
C ILE A 134 -5.49 -18.79 11.50
N ALA A 135 -4.23 -18.56 11.86
CA ALA A 135 -3.62 -19.14 13.07
C ALA A 135 -4.42 -18.80 14.33
N ASP A 136 -4.80 -17.52 14.49
CA ASP A 136 -5.62 -17.06 15.60
C ASP A 136 -7.01 -17.71 15.64
N GLN A 137 -7.65 -17.92 14.48
CA GLN A 137 -8.93 -18.66 14.38
C GLN A 137 -8.77 -20.14 14.77
N LEU A 138 -7.72 -20.79 14.30
CA LEU A 138 -7.42 -22.19 14.61
C LEU A 138 -7.13 -22.40 16.10
N GLU A 139 -6.37 -21.50 16.71
CA GLU A 139 -6.07 -21.56 18.14
C GLU A 139 -7.35 -21.33 18.97
N THR A 140 -8.11 -20.29 18.65
CA THR A 140 -9.28 -19.87 19.44
C THR A 140 -10.43 -20.88 19.38
N TYR A 141 -10.76 -21.41 18.19
CA TYR A 141 -11.99 -22.20 18.00
C TYR A 141 -11.74 -23.70 17.84
N HIS A 142 -10.50 -24.11 17.52
CA HIS A 142 -10.18 -25.50 17.22
C HIS A 142 -9.10 -26.07 18.14
N ASN A 143 -8.55 -25.29 19.08
CA ASN A 143 -7.42 -25.68 19.94
C ASN A 143 -6.23 -26.22 19.11
N ARG A 144 -6.00 -25.63 17.93
CA ARG A 144 -4.90 -25.99 17.04
C ARG A 144 -3.91 -24.82 16.98
N THR A 145 -2.79 -24.95 17.67
CA THR A 145 -1.71 -23.98 17.58
C THR A 145 -0.93 -24.21 16.29
N ALA A 146 -0.89 -23.19 15.43
CA ALA A 146 -0.10 -23.18 14.20
C ALA A 146 0.59 -21.83 14.06
N THR A 147 1.84 -21.82 13.63
CA THR A 147 2.55 -20.58 13.30
C THR A 147 2.21 -20.15 11.87
N TYR A 148 2.35 -18.85 11.57
CA TYR A 148 2.16 -18.36 10.19
C TYR A 148 3.08 -19.09 9.19
N ALA A 149 4.30 -19.46 9.60
CA ALA A 149 5.25 -20.19 8.77
C ALA A 149 4.79 -21.63 8.49
N GLN A 150 4.22 -22.32 9.49
CA GLN A 150 3.64 -23.65 9.28
C GLN A 150 2.45 -23.60 8.33
N LEU A 151 1.59 -22.60 8.47
CA LEU A 151 0.44 -22.41 7.58
C LEU A 151 0.88 -22.10 6.14
N ARG A 152 1.92 -21.29 5.95
CA ARG A 152 2.51 -21.04 4.62
C ARG A 152 2.99 -22.31 3.96
N THR A 153 3.77 -23.12 4.67
CA THR A 153 4.25 -24.41 4.18
C THR A 153 3.08 -25.32 3.81
N GLN A 154 2.08 -25.46 4.68
CA GLN A 154 0.93 -26.32 4.41
C GLN A 154 0.09 -25.84 3.22
N ALA A 155 -0.08 -24.53 3.06
CA ALA A 155 -0.79 -23.97 1.92
C ALA A 155 -0.03 -24.24 0.61
N ALA A 156 1.27 -23.95 0.59
CA ALA A 156 2.14 -24.18 -0.57
C ALA A 156 2.22 -25.67 -0.94
N ASP A 157 2.38 -26.56 0.05
CA ASP A 157 2.43 -28.00 -0.19
C ASP A 157 1.11 -28.52 -0.77
N TYR A 158 -0.03 -28.08 -0.22
CA TYR A 158 -1.33 -28.49 -0.73
C TYR A 158 -1.56 -28.00 -2.17
N ILE A 159 -1.21 -26.74 -2.46
CA ILE A 159 -1.29 -26.18 -3.81
C ILE A 159 -0.38 -26.99 -4.76
N ARG A 160 0.85 -27.28 -4.35
CA ARG A 160 1.81 -28.05 -5.14
C ARG A 160 1.32 -29.46 -5.48
N GLU A 161 0.58 -30.09 -4.57
CA GLU A 161 0.00 -31.44 -4.77
C GLU A 161 -1.26 -31.46 -5.64
N HIS A 162 -1.93 -30.32 -5.87
CA HIS A 162 -3.22 -30.24 -6.56
C HIS A 162 -3.24 -29.22 -7.72
N PRO A 163 -2.33 -29.33 -8.71
CA PRO A 163 -2.20 -28.32 -9.77
C PRO A 163 -3.48 -28.10 -10.58
N ASP A 164 -4.28 -29.15 -10.81
CA ASP A 164 -5.52 -29.05 -11.59
C ASP A 164 -6.55 -28.09 -10.96
N ASP A 165 -6.54 -27.97 -9.64
CA ASP A 165 -7.49 -27.14 -8.89
C ASP A 165 -7.04 -25.67 -8.77
N PHE A 166 -5.73 -25.42 -8.83
CA PHE A 166 -5.15 -24.10 -8.57
C PHE A 166 -4.55 -23.42 -9.80
N ALA A 167 -3.89 -24.16 -10.70
CA ALA A 167 -3.22 -23.60 -11.87
C ALA A 167 -4.13 -22.71 -12.76
N PRO A 168 -5.43 -23.00 -12.96
CA PRO A 168 -6.31 -22.13 -13.75
C PRO A 168 -6.55 -20.73 -13.15
N PHE A 169 -6.23 -20.52 -11.87
CA PHE A 169 -6.45 -19.26 -11.15
C PHE A 169 -5.16 -18.48 -10.92
N LEU A 170 -4.00 -19.03 -11.30
CA LEU A 170 -2.70 -18.40 -11.13
C LEU A 170 -2.23 -17.79 -12.45
N ILE A 171 -1.99 -16.49 -12.44
CA ILE A 171 -1.54 -15.70 -13.58
C ILE A 171 -0.22 -15.01 -13.27
N ASP A 172 0.59 -14.79 -14.30
CA ASP A 172 1.86 -14.07 -14.21
C ASP A 172 1.64 -12.54 -14.23
N GLU A 173 2.73 -11.78 -14.17
CA GLU A 173 2.68 -10.31 -14.23
C GLU A 173 2.10 -9.77 -15.55
N ASN A 174 2.11 -10.57 -16.62
CA ASN A 174 1.56 -10.22 -17.92
C ASN A 174 0.08 -10.58 -18.05
N GLY A 175 -0.48 -11.31 -17.07
CA GLY A 175 -1.86 -11.82 -17.07
C GLY A 175 -2.04 -13.13 -17.82
N ASP A 176 -0.94 -13.81 -18.17
CA ASP A 176 -0.95 -15.14 -18.79
C ASP A 176 -0.94 -16.24 -17.71
N LEU A 177 -1.43 -17.43 -18.04
CA LEU A 177 -1.40 -18.57 -17.10
C LEU A 177 0.06 -18.96 -16.79
N LEU A 178 0.31 -19.31 -15.53
CA LEU A 178 1.62 -19.81 -15.11
C LEU A 178 1.97 -21.10 -15.87
N ASP A 179 3.19 -21.16 -16.36
CA ASP A 179 3.81 -22.42 -16.78
C ASP A 179 4.24 -23.24 -15.55
N GLU A 180 4.76 -24.45 -15.79
CA GLU A 180 5.12 -25.37 -14.69
C GLU A 180 6.22 -24.78 -13.78
N GLU A 181 7.18 -24.06 -14.34
CA GLU A 181 8.24 -23.39 -13.57
C GLU A 181 7.70 -22.21 -12.75
N GLY A 182 6.82 -21.40 -13.34
CA GLY A 182 6.13 -20.30 -12.66
C GLY A 182 5.24 -20.80 -11.51
N TYR A 183 4.55 -21.91 -11.72
CA TYR A 183 3.74 -22.56 -10.69
C TYR A 183 4.56 -23.00 -9.47
N GLN A 184 5.72 -23.62 -9.72
CA GLN A 184 6.63 -24.01 -8.63
C GLN A 184 7.18 -22.79 -7.91
N ARG A 185 7.56 -21.74 -8.65
CA ARG A 185 8.03 -20.47 -8.05
C ARG A 185 6.95 -19.83 -7.18
N TYR A 186 5.70 -19.81 -7.63
CA TYR A 186 4.59 -19.31 -6.82
C TYR A 186 4.45 -20.07 -5.50
N CYS A 187 4.51 -21.41 -5.54
CA CYS A 187 4.46 -22.22 -4.32
C CYS A 187 5.63 -21.90 -3.38
N ASP A 188 6.84 -21.74 -3.91
CA ASP A 188 8.02 -21.38 -3.13
C ASP A 188 7.91 -19.97 -2.54
N ASP A 189 7.37 -19.01 -3.29
CA ASP A 189 7.14 -17.64 -2.82
C ASP A 189 6.13 -17.62 -1.67
N VAL A 190 5.03 -18.38 -1.78
CA VAL A 190 4.04 -18.55 -0.71
C VAL A 190 4.70 -19.14 0.55
N GLN A 191 5.58 -20.14 0.37
CA GLN A 191 6.23 -20.86 1.47
C GLN A 191 7.31 -20.05 2.18
N PHE A 192 8.22 -19.42 1.43
CA PHE A 192 9.48 -18.90 1.95
C PHE A 192 9.54 -17.38 2.09
N THR A 193 8.56 -16.64 1.55
CA THR A 193 8.57 -15.18 1.55
C THR A 193 7.39 -14.58 2.32
N ALA A 194 7.32 -13.25 2.35
CA ALA A 194 6.17 -12.50 2.84
C ALA A 194 5.19 -12.13 1.71
N ALA A 195 5.15 -12.91 0.62
CA ALA A 195 4.16 -12.76 -0.44
C ALA A 195 2.75 -12.78 0.15
N TRP A 196 1.91 -11.85 -0.28
CA TRP A 196 0.54 -11.71 0.21
C TRP A 196 -0.27 -12.92 -0.21
N GLY A 197 -0.96 -13.53 0.75
CA GLY A 197 -1.88 -14.63 0.44
C GLY A 197 -3.24 -14.12 0.00
N GLY A 198 -3.91 -14.91 -0.85
CA GLY A 198 -5.24 -14.62 -1.38
C GLY A 198 -6.14 -15.85 -1.32
N GLN A 199 -7.06 -15.91 -2.29
CA GLN A 199 -8.05 -16.98 -2.36
C GLN A 199 -7.44 -18.39 -2.55
N PRO A 200 -6.39 -18.61 -3.36
CA PRO A 200 -5.77 -19.94 -3.50
C PRO A 200 -5.26 -20.49 -2.17
N GLU A 201 -4.54 -19.68 -1.38
CA GLU A 201 -4.01 -20.10 -0.08
C GLU A 201 -5.13 -20.32 0.94
N ILE A 202 -6.19 -19.51 0.91
CA ILE A 202 -7.36 -19.71 1.77
C ILE A 202 -8.05 -21.03 1.43
N LEU A 203 -8.26 -21.32 0.15
CA LEU A 203 -8.88 -22.56 -0.30
C LEU A 203 -8.02 -23.77 0.09
N ALA A 204 -6.71 -23.70 -0.14
CA ALA A 204 -5.75 -24.73 0.25
C ALA A 204 -5.83 -25.03 1.76
N LEU A 205 -5.77 -23.99 2.60
CA LEU A 205 -5.86 -24.16 4.06
C LEU A 205 -7.23 -24.67 4.51
N ALA A 206 -8.31 -24.28 3.83
CA ALA A 206 -9.65 -24.81 4.07
C ALA A 206 -9.68 -26.33 3.84
N HIS A 207 -9.05 -26.82 2.77
CA HIS A 207 -8.93 -28.25 2.48
C HIS A 207 -7.98 -28.99 3.41
N VAL A 208 -6.87 -28.38 3.83
CA VAL A 208 -5.90 -28.96 4.78
C VAL A 208 -6.57 -29.19 6.14
N TYR A 209 -7.27 -28.18 6.65
CA TYR A 209 -7.88 -28.26 7.97
C TYR A 209 -9.29 -28.85 7.99
N LYS A 210 -9.89 -29.05 6.80
CA LYS A 210 -11.27 -29.51 6.59
C LYS A 210 -12.27 -28.59 7.29
N LEU A 211 -12.08 -27.28 7.10
CA LEU A 211 -12.89 -26.24 7.72
C LEU A 211 -13.39 -25.25 6.67
N PRO A 212 -14.67 -24.88 6.70
CA PRO A 212 -15.19 -23.80 5.86
C PRO A 212 -14.62 -22.45 6.30
N VAL A 213 -14.41 -21.55 5.35
CA VAL A 213 -13.90 -20.19 5.59
C VAL A 213 -14.96 -19.17 5.17
N HIS A 214 -15.25 -18.21 6.06
CA HIS A 214 -16.16 -17.11 5.81
C HIS A 214 -15.39 -15.78 5.83
N ILE A 215 -15.49 -15.02 4.74
CA ILE A 215 -14.80 -13.73 4.59
C ILE A 215 -15.84 -12.60 4.51
N ILE A 216 -15.67 -11.59 5.35
CA ILE A 216 -16.46 -10.35 5.33
C ILE A 216 -15.63 -9.24 4.71
N GLN A 217 -16.18 -8.54 3.73
CA GLN A 217 -15.55 -7.39 3.08
C GLN A 217 -16.61 -6.34 2.74
N MET A 218 -16.17 -5.10 2.50
CA MET A 218 -17.08 -4.04 2.08
C MET A 218 -17.71 -4.35 0.71
N GLY A 219 -19.01 -4.07 0.56
CA GLY A 219 -19.69 -4.07 -0.74
C GLY A 219 -20.02 -5.45 -1.31
N SER A 220 -19.74 -6.54 -0.59
CA SER A 220 -20.05 -7.91 -1.01
C SER A 220 -20.72 -8.70 0.11
N PRO A 221 -21.63 -9.64 -0.20
CA PRO A 221 -22.09 -10.63 0.77
C PRO A 221 -20.92 -11.42 1.38
N ILE A 222 -21.19 -12.13 2.48
CA ILE A 222 -20.20 -13.03 3.09
C ILE A 222 -19.74 -14.04 2.05
N ILE A 223 -18.47 -14.00 1.69
CA ILE A 223 -17.86 -15.00 0.81
C ILE A 223 -17.64 -16.25 1.64
N LYS A 224 -18.11 -17.38 1.13
CA LYS A 224 -17.94 -18.68 1.77
C LYS A 224 -17.11 -19.58 0.87
N ILE A 225 -16.12 -20.22 1.46
CA ILE A 225 -15.16 -21.09 0.79
C ILE A 225 -15.19 -22.46 1.48
N ALA A 226 -15.09 -23.50 0.67
CA ALA A 226 -15.11 -24.90 1.10
C ALA A 226 -16.37 -25.27 1.91
N GLU A 227 -17.56 -24.88 1.42
CA GLU A 227 -18.85 -25.16 2.06
C GLU A 227 -19.17 -26.66 2.14
N GLU A 228 -18.44 -27.53 1.43
CA GLU A 228 -18.52 -28.98 1.59
C GLU A 228 -18.13 -29.48 2.98
N TYR A 229 -17.40 -28.67 3.77
CA TYR A 229 -17.09 -28.98 5.16
C TYR A 229 -18.10 -28.33 6.09
N GLU A 230 -18.87 -29.14 6.81
CA GLU A 230 -19.74 -28.65 7.87
C GLU A 230 -18.94 -28.51 9.17
N ALA A 231 -18.82 -27.27 9.67
CA ALA A 231 -18.21 -26.98 10.97
C ALA A 231 -19.07 -26.02 11.80
N HIS A 232 -19.23 -26.33 13.09
CA HIS A 232 -19.87 -25.41 14.05
C HIS A 232 -19.17 -24.05 14.13
N HIS A 233 -17.86 -24.05 13.88
CA HIS A 233 -17.02 -22.87 13.87
C HIS A 233 -16.25 -22.82 12.54
N PRO A 234 -16.79 -22.14 11.51
CA PRO A 234 -15.98 -21.75 10.35
C PRO A 234 -14.86 -20.80 10.78
N ILE A 235 -13.77 -20.81 10.02
CA ILE A 235 -12.73 -19.78 10.09
C ILE A 235 -13.36 -18.48 9.59
N ARG A 236 -13.32 -17.42 10.38
CA ARG A 236 -13.91 -16.12 10.02
C ARG A 236 -12.82 -15.06 9.87
N LEU A 237 -12.79 -14.42 8.70
CA LEU A 237 -11.83 -13.38 8.34
C LEU A 237 -12.58 -12.12 7.92
N SER A 238 -11.99 -10.95 8.17
CA SER A 238 -12.38 -9.73 7.46
C SER A 238 -11.27 -9.34 6.50
N TYR A 239 -11.65 -8.98 5.29
CA TYR A 239 -10.75 -8.49 4.26
C TYR A 239 -11.00 -7.01 4.01
N HIS A 240 -9.90 -6.26 3.94
CA HIS A 240 -9.89 -4.81 3.76
C HIS A 240 -9.00 -4.50 2.56
N HIS A 241 -9.51 -3.77 1.57
CA HIS A 241 -8.78 -3.37 0.36
C HIS A 241 -7.85 -2.18 0.56
N HIS A 242 -8.21 -1.26 1.45
CA HIS A 242 -7.56 0.03 1.65
C HIS A 242 -7.02 0.21 3.07
N ALA A 243 -6.81 -0.87 3.81
CA ALA A 243 -6.37 -0.79 5.20
C ALA A 243 -4.93 -0.27 5.34
N PHE A 244 -4.72 0.58 6.34
CA PHE A 244 -3.42 1.08 6.80
C PHE A 244 -2.60 1.83 5.74
N GLY A 245 -3.23 2.32 4.67
CA GLY A 245 -2.53 2.95 3.53
C GLY A 245 -1.57 2.03 2.76
N LEU A 246 -1.41 0.77 3.18
CA LEU A 246 -0.53 -0.24 2.58
C LEU A 246 -1.28 -1.15 1.59
N GLY A 247 -2.61 -1.11 1.59
CA GLY A 247 -3.47 -1.83 0.65
C GLY A 247 -4.26 -2.93 1.31
N GLN A 248 -4.15 -4.15 0.78
CA GLN A 248 -4.98 -5.27 1.20
C GLN A 248 -4.52 -5.84 2.55
N HIS A 249 -5.46 -6.18 3.42
CA HIS A 249 -5.16 -6.72 4.75
C HIS A 249 -6.26 -7.67 5.23
N TYR A 250 -5.85 -8.70 5.96
CA TYR A 250 -6.77 -9.64 6.61
C TYR A 250 -6.69 -9.51 8.11
N ASN A 251 -7.85 -9.52 8.78
CA ASN A 251 -7.97 -9.60 10.22
C ASN A 251 -8.82 -10.81 10.64
N SER A 252 -8.64 -11.26 11.86
CA SER A 252 -9.40 -12.37 12.45
C SER A 252 -10.73 -11.87 13.02
N LEU A 253 -11.80 -12.68 12.95
CA LEU A 253 -13.12 -12.32 13.46
C LEU A 253 -13.60 -13.28 14.54
N HIS A 254 -13.89 -12.72 15.71
CA HIS A 254 -14.32 -13.48 16.88
C HIS A 254 -15.82 -13.33 17.12
N LYS A 255 -16.45 -14.33 17.73
CA LYS A 255 -17.83 -14.18 18.22
C LYS A 255 -17.83 -13.15 19.35
N LYS A 256 -18.71 -12.16 19.26
CA LYS A 256 -18.90 -11.20 20.35
C LYS A 256 -19.44 -11.96 21.55
N HIS A 257 -18.64 -12.10 22.61
CA HIS A 257 -19.15 -12.65 23.86
C HIS A 257 -20.17 -11.64 24.40
N LEU A 258 -21.46 -12.02 24.38
CA LEU A 258 -22.47 -11.29 25.13
C LEU A 258 -22.14 -11.51 26.60
N LEU A 259 -21.58 -10.49 27.25
CA LEU A 259 -21.66 -10.39 28.70
C LEU A 259 -23.15 -10.29 29.03
N ILE A 260 -23.71 -11.38 29.53
CA ILE A 260 -25.05 -11.44 30.14
C ILE A 260 -24.90 -11.05 31.61
#